data_AF-A0A937DA76-F1
#
_entry.id   AF-A0A937DA76-F1
#
_cell.length_a   1.000
_cell.length_b   1.000
_cell.length_c   1.000
_cell.angle_alpha   90.00
_cell.angle_beta   90.00
_cell.angle_gamma   90.00
#
_symmetry.space_group_name_H-M   'P 1'
#
loop_
_entity.id
_entity.type
_entity.pdbx_description
1 polymer ?
#
loop_
_entity_poly.entity_id
_entity_poly.type
_entity_poly.pdbx_seq_one_letter_code
_entity_poly.pdbx_strand_id
1 'polypeptide(L)'
;MKTIICVLSIAFAISMGNAQKSSKSKVSIHYSDDESGNNYKVNISITNTDDSYVLKADFPTPKTEKLKKFLKNHLETTMVKKGSEYIWSYTKKDKLAHTVKLKEGKLDVYMNKKNVSADFVEDFIDIFSDLKEIVKE
;
A
#
# COMPACT_ATOMS: atom_id res chain seq x y z
N MET A 1 18.28 -63.65 -20.42
CA MET A 1 18.89 -62.59 -21.25
C MET A 1 17.90 -61.44 -21.36
N LYS A 2 18.38 -60.23 -21.09
CA LYS A 2 17.98 -58.93 -21.67
C LYS A 2 16.52 -58.46 -21.50
N THR A 3 16.37 -57.58 -20.52
CA THR A 3 15.50 -56.38 -20.41
C THR A 3 14.84 -55.87 -21.69
N ILE A 4 13.65 -55.29 -21.57
CA ILE A 4 13.33 -53.91 -21.99
C ILE A 4 12.12 -53.39 -21.18
N ILE A 5 12.35 -52.27 -20.53
CA ILE A 5 11.41 -51.45 -19.77
C ILE A 5 10.77 -50.47 -20.76
N CYS A 6 9.44 -50.45 -20.86
CA CYS A 6 8.73 -49.39 -21.58
C CYS A 6 8.20 -48.37 -20.58
N VAL A 7 8.97 -47.29 -20.40
CA VAL A 7 8.53 -46.06 -19.74
C VAL A 7 7.64 -45.31 -20.73
N LEU A 8 6.32 -45.37 -20.56
CA LEU A 8 5.41 -44.45 -21.23
C LEU A 8 5.17 -43.26 -20.30
N SER A 9 5.95 -42.21 -20.55
CA SER A 9 5.82 -40.90 -19.92
C SER A 9 4.47 -40.29 -20.31
N ILE A 10 3.52 -40.28 -19.37
CA ILE A 10 2.31 -39.47 -19.49
C ILE A 10 2.73 -38.02 -19.27
N ALA A 11 2.82 -37.27 -20.36
CA ALA A 11 2.97 -35.81 -20.31
C ALA A 11 1.66 -35.22 -19.78
N PHE A 12 1.65 -34.81 -18.51
CA PHE A 12 0.61 -33.97 -17.95
C PHE A 12 0.83 -32.54 -18.46
N ALA A 13 0.12 -32.18 -19.53
CA ALA A 13 0.00 -30.81 -19.96
C ALA A 13 -1.05 -30.07 -19.11
N ILE A 14 -0.88 -28.75 -19.07
CA ILE A 14 -1.81 -27.71 -18.61
C ILE A 14 -1.75 -27.43 -17.10
N SER A 15 -0.86 -26.50 -16.74
CA SER A 15 -1.27 -25.40 -15.88
C SER A 15 -0.99 -24.11 -16.64
N MET A 16 -2.04 -23.59 -17.31
CA MET A 16 -2.12 -22.17 -17.63
C MET A 16 -1.97 -21.42 -16.30
N GLY A 17 -0.77 -20.92 -16.03
CA GLY A 17 -0.55 -20.01 -14.93
C GLY A 17 -1.42 -18.78 -15.20
N ASN A 18 -2.42 -18.58 -14.35
CA ASN A 18 -3.26 -17.39 -14.33
C ASN A 18 -2.36 -16.17 -14.48
N ALA A 19 -2.59 -15.38 -15.54
CA ALA A 19 -2.06 -14.03 -15.60
C ALA A 19 -2.65 -13.28 -14.39
N GLN A 20 -1.89 -13.20 -13.30
CA GLN A 20 -2.28 -12.43 -12.12
C GLN A 20 -2.60 -11.01 -12.58
N LYS A 21 -3.89 -10.66 -12.53
CA LYS A 21 -4.37 -9.29 -12.70
C LYS A 21 -3.91 -8.48 -11.48
N SER A 22 -2.64 -8.11 -11.46
CA SER A 22 -2.17 -7.05 -10.56
C SER A 22 -2.83 -5.74 -11.02
N SER A 23 -3.77 -5.22 -10.23
CA SER A 23 -4.43 -3.95 -10.53
C SER A 23 -3.54 -2.81 -10.07
N LYS A 24 -2.60 -2.41 -10.94
CA LYS A 24 -1.73 -1.25 -10.70
C LYS A 24 -2.44 0.03 -11.14
N SER A 25 -3.17 0.68 -10.23
CA SER A 25 -3.86 1.94 -10.50
C SER A 25 -3.02 3.16 -10.11
N LYS A 26 -2.28 3.74 -11.07
CA LYS A 26 -1.63 5.05 -10.84
C LYS A 26 -2.66 6.17 -11.07
N VAL A 27 -3.20 6.73 -9.99
CA VAL A 27 -4.20 7.80 -10.05
C VAL A 27 -3.55 9.14 -9.72
N SER A 28 -2.95 9.78 -10.73
CA SER A 28 -2.43 11.14 -10.58
C SER A 28 -3.61 12.13 -10.65
N ILE A 29 -3.93 12.81 -9.56
CA ILE A 29 -5.00 13.80 -9.54
C ILE A 29 -4.42 15.19 -9.34
N HIS A 30 -4.58 16.05 -10.34
CA HIS A 30 -4.18 17.45 -10.24
C HIS A 30 -5.32 18.24 -9.59
N TYR A 31 -5.03 18.92 -8.50
CA TYR A 31 -5.97 19.85 -7.85
C TYR A 31 -5.46 21.26 -8.08
N SER A 32 -6.30 22.09 -8.68
CA SER A 32 -6.14 23.53 -8.75
C SER A 32 -7.10 24.10 -7.73
N ASP A 33 -6.57 24.73 -6.68
CA ASP A 33 -7.36 25.37 -5.64
C ASP A 33 -7.58 26.83 -6.08
N ASP A 34 -8.81 27.15 -6.52
CA ASP A 34 -9.14 28.43 -7.15
C ASP A 34 -9.12 29.61 -6.17
N GLU A 35 -9.03 29.38 -4.85
CA GLU A 35 -9.11 30.47 -3.85
C GLU A 35 -7.75 31.04 -3.38
N SER A 36 -6.60 30.49 -3.77
CA SER A 36 -5.32 31.04 -3.29
C SER A 36 -4.13 30.82 -4.21
N GLY A 37 -4.22 31.07 -5.52
CA GLY A 37 -3.09 31.39 -6.42
C GLY A 37 -1.87 30.44 -6.46
N ASN A 38 -1.89 29.32 -5.74
CA ASN A 38 -0.80 28.39 -5.54
C ASN A 38 -1.26 27.05 -6.12
N ASN A 39 -0.89 26.82 -7.37
CA ASN A 39 -1.09 25.55 -8.06
C ASN A 39 -0.26 24.47 -7.35
N TYR A 40 -0.82 23.80 -6.34
CA TYR A 40 -0.12 22.72 -5.64
C TYR A 40 -0.53 21.37 -6.22
N LYS A 41 0.47 20.56 -6.56
CA LYS A 41 0.22 19.24 -7.14
C LYS A 41 0.16 18.18 -6.05
N VAL A 42 -1.02 17.63 -5.82
CA VAL A 42 -1.16 16.36 -5.10
C VAL A 42 -0.84 15.22 -6.07
N ASN A 43 -0.06 14.24 -5.65
CA ASN A 43 0.15 13.01 -6.42
C ASN A 43 -0.17 11.83 -5.53
N ILE A 44 -1.07 10.94 -5.96
CA ILE A 44 -1.37 9.71 -5.24
C ILE A 44 -1.10 8.53 -6.17
N SER A 45 -0.42 7.51 -5.67
CA SER A 45 -0.13 6.30 -6.42
C SER A 45 -0.48 5.11 -5.55
N ILE A 46 -1.43 4.30 -6.01
CA ILE A 46 -1.87 3.10 -5.31
C ILE A 46 -1.47 1.89 -6.16
N THR A 47 -0.80 0.93 -5.55
CA THR A 47 -0.51 -0.36 -6.18
C THR A 47 -1.11 -1.43 -5.31
N ASN A 48 -2.14 -2.09 -5.83
CA ASN A 48 -2.85 -3.13 -5.13
C ASN A 48 -2.65 -4.46 -5.88
N THR A 49 -1.94 -5.38 -5.24
CA THR A 49 -1.64 -6.72 -5.76
C THR A 49 -2.23 -7.76 -4.81
N ASP A 50 -2.21 -9.03 -5.22
CA ASP A 50 -2.65 -10.13 -4.35
C ASP A 50 -1.78 -10.21 -3.08
N ASP A 51 -0.50 -9.85 -3.18
CA ASP A 51 0.48 -10.01 -2.11
C ASP A 51 0.66 -8.77 -1.24
N SER A 52 0.38 -7.60 -1.78
CA SER A 52 0.73 -6.34 -1.13
C SER A 52 -0.16 -5.18 -1.55
N TYR A 53 -0.26 -4.21 -0.65
CA TYR A 53 -0.86 -2.91 -0.89
C TYR A 53 0.20 -1.82 -0.65
N VAL A 54 0.33 -0.90 -1.60
CA VAL A 54 1.27 0.22 -1.52
C VAL A 54 0.55 1.50 -1.87
N LEU A 55 0.59 2.51 -1.00
CA LEU A 55 0.12 3.86 -1.29
C LEU A 55 1.28 4.84 -1.12
N LYS A 56 1.48 5.70 -2.12
CA LYS A 56 2.41 6.82 -2.04
C LYS A 56 1.64 8.09 -2.33
N ALA A 57 1.75 9.08 -1.46
CA ALA A 57 1.15 10.38 -1.67
C ALA A 57 2.16 11.50 -1.46
N ASP A 58 2.19 12.45 -2.39
CA ASP A 58 2.88 13.73 -2.26
C ASP A 58 1.81 14.84 -2.16
N PHE A 59 1.96 15.75 -1.22
CA PHE A 59 0.97 16.77 -0.87
C PHE A 59 1.61 18.02 -0.25
N PRO A 60 0.89 19.15 -0.11
CA PRO A 60 1.45 20.36 0.48
C PRO A 60 1.93 20.14 1.92
N THR A 61 3.13 20.61 2.24
CA THR A 61 3.74 20.50 3.57
C THR A 61 2.81 20.92 4.72
N PRO A 62 1.99 21.99 4.62
CA PRO A 62 1.06 22.37 5.70
C PRO A 62 0.06 21.27 6.08
N LYS A 63 -0.31 20.35 5.18
CA LYS A 63 -1.24 19.24 5.46
C LYS A 63 -0.61 18.14 6.32
N THR A 64 0.72 18.14 6.50
CA THR A 64 1.46 17.10 7.25
C THR A 64 0.96 16.91 8.67
N GLU A 65 0.73 17.99 9.42
CA GLU A 65 0.28 17.87 10.82
C GLU A 65 -1.19 17.42 10.93
N LYS A 66 -2.07 17.79 9.98
CA LYS A 66 -3.45 17.25 9.88
C LYS A 66 -3.39 15.74 9.64
N LEU A 67 -2.58 15.29 8.69
CA LEU A 67 -2.40 13.88 8.35
C LEU A 67 -1.80 13.07 9.51
N LYS A 68 -0.83 13.65 10.22
CA LYS A 68 -0.24 13.03 11.42
C LYS A 68 -1.27 12.77 12.51
N LYS A 69 -2.16 13.73 12.78
CA LYS A 69 -3.24 13.56 13.76
C LYS A 69 -4.22 12.46 13.32
N PHE A 70 -4.61 12.46 12.05
CA PHE A 70 -5.45 11.42 11.48
C PHE A 70 -4.83 10.02 11.67
N LEU A 71 -3.58 9.83 11.28
CA LEU A 71 -2.89 8.53 11.42
C LEU A 71 -2.78 8.09 12.88
N LYS A 72 -2.55 9.01 13.84
CA LYS A 72 -2.52 8.67 15.26
C LYS A 72 -3.87 8.19 15.80
N ASN A 73 -4.97 8.69 15.26
CA ASN A 73 -6.32 8.35 15.74
C ASN A 73 -6.84 7.05 15.13
N HIS A 74 -6.40 6.72 13.90
CA HIS A 74 -6.90 5.56 13.15
C HIS A 74 -5.95 4.35 13.20
N LEU A 75 -4.65 4.54 13.48
CA LEU A 75 -3.72 3.43 13.62
C LEU A 75 -3.54 3.09 15.10
N GLU A 76 -3.83 1.85 15.46
CA GLU A 76 -3.62 1.33 16.82
C GLU A 76 -2.14 1.17 17.20
N THR A 77 -1.23 1.29 16.22
CA THR A 77 0.20 1.08 16.43
C THR A 77 0.89 2.29 17.03
N THR A 78 1.91 2.04 17.85
CA THR A 78 2.74 3.11 18.41
C THR A 78 3.55 3.81 17.32
N MET A 79 3.43 5.13 17.26
CA MET A 79 4.25 5.98 16.40
C MET A 79 5.67 6.10 16.95
N VAL A 80 6.67 5.85 16.09
CA VAL A 80 8.09 6.09 16.37
C VAL A 80 8.58 7.26 15.50
N LYS A 81 9.25 8.24 16.11
CA LYS A 81 9.92 9.32 15.37
C LYS A 81 11.36 8.90 15.04
N LYS A 82 11.75 8.93 13.76
CA LYS A 82 13.12 8.70 13.29
C LYS A 82 13.56 9.88 12.41
N GLY A 83 14.40 10.76 12.95
CA GLY A 83 14.79 11.99 12.25
C GLY A 83 13.58 12.88 11.97
N SER A 84 13.35 13.17 10.68
CA SER A 84 12.19 13.93 10.19
C SER A 84 10.97 13.07 9.84
N GLU A 85 11.05 11.74 10.04
CA GLU A 85 9.97 10.81 9.72
C GLU A 85 9.22 10.35 10.97
N TYR A 86 7.90 10.20 10.85
CA TYR A 86 7.04 9.50 11.78
C TYR A 86 6.67 8.15 11.18
N ILE A 87 6.88 7.07 11.93
CA ILE A 87 6.73 5.70 11.44
C ILE A 87 5.79 4.95 12.37
N TRP A 88 4.76 4.36 11.78
CA TRP A 88 3.89 3.36 12.40
C TRP A 88 4.19 2.03 11.74
N SER A 89 4.48 1.00 12.52
CA SER A 89 4.78 -0.32 11.96
C SER A 89 4.22 -1.41 12.85
N TYR A 90 3.65 -2.43 12.22
CA TYR A 90 3.19 -3.64 12.88
C TYR A 90 3.91 -4.85 12.32
N THR A 91 4.39 -5.70 13.21
CA THR A 91 4.96 -7.01 12.90
C THR A 91 4.11 -8.09 13.57
N LYS A 92 3.87 -9.18 12.84
CA LYS A 92 3.18 -10.36 13.36
C LYS A 92 4.07 -11.57 13.13
N LYS A 93 4.43 -12.29 14.21
CA LYS A 93 5.35 -13.45 14.16
C LYS A 93 6.67 -13.11 13.44
N ASP A 94 7.29 -11.99 13.82
CA ASP A 94 8.53 -11.44 13.24
C ASP A 94 8.49 -11.12 11.74
N LYS A 95 7.29 -11.13 11.13
CA LYS A 95 7.08 -10.71 9.75
C LYS A 95 6.42 -9.35 9.72
N LEU A 96 6.94 -8.46 8.87
CA LEU A 96 6.35 -7.14 8.68
C LEU A 96 4.95 -7.28 8.07
N ALA A 97 3.95 -6.79 8.79
CA ALA A 97 2.56 -6.78 8.35
C ALA A 97 2.24 -5.47 7.62
N HIS A 98 2.53 -4.33 8.26
CA HIS A 98 2.40 -3.03 7.60
C HIS A 98 3.38 -2.00 8.15
N THR A 99 3.65 -0.98 7.33
CA THR A 99 4.40 0.23 7.70
C THR A 99 3.74 1.45 7.07
N VAL A 100 3.56 2.49 7.86
CA VAL A 100 3.13 3.82 7.41
C VAL A 100 4.23 4.80 7.79
N LYS A 101 4.75 5.52 6.81
CA LYS A 101 5.78 6.54 7.00
C LYS A 101 5.23 7.89 6.56
N LEU A 102 5.28 8.85 7.47
CA LEU A 102 4.91 10.23 7.22
C LEU A 102 6.13 11.12 7.38
N LYS A 103 6.38 11.96 6.39
CA LYS A 103 7.32 13.08 6.46
C LYS A 103 6.67 14.32 5.86
N GLU A 104 7.37 15.45 5.92
CA GLU A 104 6.89 16.70 5.35
C GLU A 104 6.47 16.53 3.88
N GLY A 105 5.18 16.76 3.62
CA GLY A 105 4.57 16.71 2.29
C GLY A 105 4.53 15.32 1.64
N LYS A 106 4.83 14.25 2.37
CA LYS A 106 4.87 12.90 1.80
C LYS A 106 4.42 11.80 2.75
N LEU A 107 3.63 10.88 2.22
CA LEU A 107 3.16 9.66 2.86
C LEU A 107 3.56 8.44 2.03
N ASP A 108 4.20 7.47 2.67
CA ASP A 108 4.53 6.17 2.10
C ASP A 108 3.91 5.06 2.98
N VAL A 109 3.01 4.27 2.39
CA VAL A 109 2.27 3.18 3.03
C VAL A 109 2.62 1.88 2.37
N TYR A 110 2.86 0.85 3.17
CA TYR A 110 3.09 -0.51 2.73
C TYR A 110 2.35 -1.50 3.62
N MET A 111 1.70 -2.49 3.01
CA MET A 111 1.15 -3.65 3.68
C MET A 111 1.53 -4.92 2.92
N ASN A 112 1.94 -5.94 3.68
CA ASN A 112 2.08 -7.30 3.21
C ASN A 112 0.82 -8.10 3.55
N LYS A 113 -0.02 -8.34 2.53
CA LYS A 113 -1.30 -9.03 2.68
C LYS A 113 -1.15 -10.48 3.13
N LYS A 114 -0.01 -11.12 2.85
CA LYS A 114 0.27 -12.50 3.29
C LYS A 114 0.44 -12.62 4.81
N ASN A 115 0.67 -11.51 5.51
CA ASN A 115 0.94 -11.50 6.94
C ASN A 115 -0.23 -10.95 7.78
N VAL A 116 -1.35 -10.61 7.15
CA VAL A 116 -2.55 -10.04 7.80
C VAL A 116 -3.81 -10.81 7.37
N SER A 117 -4.91 -10.66 8.10
CA SER A 117 -6.22 -11.21 7.69
C SER A 117 -6.82 -10.38 6.57
N ALA A 118 -7.74 -10.97 5.79
CA ALA A 118 -8.49 -10.26 4.75
C ALA A 118 -9.26 -9.06 5.33
N ASP A 119 -9.96 -9.24 6.45
CA ASP A 119 -10.68 -8.16 7.14
C ASP A 119 -9.77 -6.96 7.45
N PHE A 120 -8.56 -7.21 7.95
CA PHE A 120 -7.59 -6.14 8.21
C PHE A 120 -7.10 -5.44 6.94
N VAL A 121 -7.04 -6.16 5.81
CA VAL A 121 -6.70 -5.55 4.52
C VAL A 121 -7.80 -4.57 4.11
N GLU A 122 -9.07 -4.96 4.26
CA GLU A 122 -10.22 -4.13 3.92
C GLU A 122 -10.28 -2.88 4.81
N ASP A 123 -10.28 -3.06 6.14
CA ASP A 123 -10.29 -1.95 7.10
C ASP A 123 -9.16 -0.95 6.85
N PHE A 124 -7.96 -1.46 6.55
CA PHE A 124 -6.81 -0.61 6.26
C PHE A 124 -6.97 0.13 4.93
N ILE A 125 -7.46 -0.52 3.88
CA ILE A 125 -7.72 0.15 2.60
C ILE A 125 -8.77 1.26 2.77
N ASP A 126 -9.77 1.05 3.61
CA ASP A 126 -10.82 2.03 3.89
C ASP A 126 -10.25 3.27 4.60
N ILE A 127 -9.44 3.09 5.66
CA ILE A 127 -8.74 4.20 6.34
C ILE A 127 -7.95 5.06 5.34
N PHE A 128 -7.27 4.43 4.38
CA PHE A 128 -6.46 5.15 3.38
C PHE A 128 -7.25 5.67 2.18
N SER A 129 -8.49 5.22 2.01
CA SER A 129 -9.43 5.79 1.04
C SER A 129 -9.95 7.13 1.55
N ASP A 130 -10.28 7.25 2.84
CA ASP A 130 -10.66 8.50 3.49
C ASP A 130 -9.51 9.53 3.47
N LEU A 131 -8.27 9.05 3.60
CA LEU A 131 -7.08 9.89 3.51
C LEU A 131 -7.00 10.64 2.18
N LYS A 132 -7.51 10.03 1.10
CA LYS A 132 -7.59 10.70 -0.20
C LYS A 132 -8.41 11.99 -0.11
N GLU A 133 -9.44 12.05 0.73
CA GLU A 133 -10.26 13.25 0.93
C GLU A 133 -9.53 14.31 1.74
N ILE A 134 -8.79 13.91 2.78
CA ILE A 134 -8.01 14.81 3.63
C ILE A 134 -6.88 15.50 2.85
N VAL A 135 -6.29 14.79 1.89
CA VAL A 135 -5.24 15.35 1.04
C VAL A 135 -5.81 16.27 -0.05
N LYS A 136 -7.07 16.06 -0.45
CA LYS A 136 -7.80 16.92 -1.40
C LYS A 136 -8.19 18.27 -0.79
N GLU A 137 -8.82 18.23 0.38
CA GLU A 137 -9.30 19.39 1.14
C GLU A 137 -8.13 20.18 1.75
#